data_AF-A0A3D3PQI4-F1
#
_entry.id   AF-A0A3D3PQI4-F1
#
_cell.length_a   1.000
_cell.length_b   1.000
_cell.length_c   1.000
_cell.angle_alpha   90.00
_cell.angle_beta   90.00
_cell.angle_gamma   90.00
#
_symmetry.space_group_name_H-M   'P 1'
#
loop_
_entity.id
_entity.type
_entity.pdbx_description
1 polymer ?
#
loop_
_entity_poly.entity_id
_entity_poly.type
_entity_poly.pdbx_seq_one_letter_code
_entity_poly.pdbx_strand_id
1 'polypeptide(L)'
;EVCPEMSRFSTTGDGIARTFEGSSLETIRHMVASGIGITVLPQASVPDMQAKDGMLRYIPFEAPIPSRRVVIAWRKSFTRRAAIEAVQQAVLACNLSGVTMLNDAA
;
A
#
# COMPACT_ATOMS: atom_id res chain seq x y z
N GLU A 1 -7.60 -12.55 22.75
CA GLU A 1 -9.05 -12.84 22.81
C GLU A 1 -9.75 -11.72 22.08
N VAL A 2 -10.38 -11.99 20.94
CA VAL A 2 -11.03 -10.97 20.10
C VAL A 2 -12.38 -10.64 20.72
N CYS A 3 -12.72 -9.35 20.85
CA CYS A 3 -13.96 -8.91 21.44
C CYS A 3 -15.18 -9.59 20.77
N PRO A 4 -16.12 -10.17 21.54
CA PRO A 4 -17.30 -10.85 21.01
C PRO A 4 -18.21 -9.96 20.15
N GLU A 5 -18.11 -8.63 20.25
CA GLU A 5 -18.86 -7.72 19.37
C GLU A 5 -18.39 -7.78 17.90
N MET A 6 -17.15 -8.22 17.64
CA MET A 6 -16.61 -8.31 16.28
C MET A 6 -17.11 -9.56 15.53
N SER A 7 -17.59 -10.60 16.24
CA SER A 7 -18.17 -11.80 15.62
C SER A 7 -19.57 -11.56 15.04
N ARG A 8 -20.25 -10.48 15.41
CA ARG A 8 -21.54 -10.10 14.80
C ARG A 8 -21.41 -9.69 13.33
N PHE A 9 -20.19 -9.47 12.83
CA PHE A 9 -19.94 -9.14 11.42
C PHE A 9 -19.55 -10.37 10.59
N SER A 10 -19.37 -11.54 11.20
CA SER A 10 -19.15 -12.81 10.50
C SER A 10 -20.45 -13.60 10.36
N THR A 11 -21.43 -13.06 9.62
CA THR A 11 -22.55 -13.87 9.12
C THR A 11 -22.14 -14.52 7.81
N THR A 12 -22.18 -15.84 7.78
CA THR A 12 -22.13 -16.74 6.62
C THR A 12 -23.08 -16.27 5.52
N GLY A 13 -22.56 -15.52 4.54
CA GLY A 13 -23.31 -15.01 3.40
C GLY A 13 -22.44 -15.03 2.14
N ASP A 14 -22.92 -15.72 1.12
CA ASP A 14 -22.24 -16.10 -0.11
C ASP A 14 -22.08 -14.95 -1.12
N GLY A 15 -21.45 -13.84 -0.71
CA GLY A 15 -21.29 -12.69 -1.58
C GLY A 15 -20.44 -11.59 -0.97
N ILE A 16 -19.28 -11.34 -1.59
CA ILE A 16 -18.29 -10.30 -1.31
C ILE A 16 -18.06 -10.15 0.20
N ALA A 17 -17.05 -10.88 0.71
CA ALA A 17 -16.48 -10.65 2.03
C ALA A 17 -16.55 -9.15 2.35
N ARG A 18 -17.38 -8.75 3.33
CA ARG A 18 -17.57 -7.33 3.64
C ARG A 18 -16.19 -6.74 3.88
N THR A 19 -15.73 -5.93 2.93
CA THR A 19 -14.41 -5.33 2.99
C THR A 19 -14.40 -4.44 4.22
N PHE A 20 -13.57 -4.78 5.20
CA PHE A 20 -13.27 -3.85 6.29
C PHE A 20 -12.43 -2.73 5.67
N GLU A 21 -13.10 -1.68 5.21
CA GLU A 21 -12.48 -0.54 4.54
C GLU A 21 -11.97 0.45 5.57
N GLY A 22 -10.68 0.75 5.52
CA GLY A 22 -10.08 1.88 6.24
C GLY A 22 -9.77 3.00 5.27
N SER A 23 -9.90 4.25 5.72
CA SER A 23 -9.59 5.43 4.90
C SER A 23 -8.09 5.66 4.67
N SER A 24 -7.23 4.96 5.42
CA SER A 24 -5.77 5.05 5.29
C SER A 24 -5.10 3.68 5.47
N LEU A 25 -3.92 3.52 4.86
CA LEU A 25 -3.11 2.30 5.03
C LEU A 25 -2.72 2.09 6.50
N GLU A 26 -2.53 3.16 7.26
CA GLU A 26 -2.18 3.10 8.68
C GLU A 26 -3.35 2.59 9.53
N THR A 27 -4.56 3.06 9.26
CA THR A 27 -5.77 2.55 9.93
C THR A 27 -5.96 1.07 9.64
N ILE A 28 -5.79 0.66 8.38
CA ILE A 28 -5.89 -0.76 7.99
C ILE A 28 -4.80 -1.58 8.69
N ARG A 29 -3.57 -1.07 8.78
CA ARG A 29 -2.48 -1.70 9.52
C ARG A 29 -2.85 -1.95 10.98
N HIS A 30 -3.43 -0.96 11.65
CA HIS A 30 -3.92 -1.10 13.03
C HIS A 30 -5.09 -2.07 13.18
N MET A 31 -6.03 -2.10 12.23
CA MET A 31 -7.12 -3.07 12.22
C MET A 31 -6.58 -4.51 12.17
N VAL A 32 -5.63 -4.79 11.27
CA VAL A 32 -4.99 -6.11 11.18
C VAL A 32 -4.21 -6.43 12.46
N ALA A 33 -3.48 -5.47 13.03
CA ALA A 33 -2.75 -5.67 14.29
C ALA A 33 -3.68 -5.97 15.47
N SER A 34 -4.92 -5.48 15.41
CA SER A 34 -5.98 -5.74 16.39
C SER A 34 -6.73 -7.07 16.13
N GLY A 35 -6.32 -7.84 15.12
CA GLY A 35 -6.92 -9.13 14.76
C GLY A 35 -8.08 -9.05 13.76
N ILE A 36 -8.31 -7.89 13.13
CA ILE A 36 -9.33 -7.71 12.09
C ILE A 36 -8.75 -8.16 10.74
N GLY A 37 -8.74 -9.48 10.53
CA GLY A 37 -8.44 -10.10 9.23
C GLY A 37 -7.00 -9.92 8.75
N ILE A 38 -6.83 -9.89 7.42
CA ILE A 38 -5.56 -9.69 6.71
C ILE A 38 -5.74 -8.62 5.63
N THR A 39 -4.65 -8.06 5.13
CA THR A 39 -4.68 -7.03 4.09
C THR A 39 -3.48 -7.13 3.15
N VAL A 40 -3.52 -6.35 2.07
CA VAL A 40 -2.43 -6.21 1.10
C VAL A 40 -1.93 -4.77 1.13
N LEU A 41 -0.61 -4.59 1.26
CA LEU A 41 0.02 -3.28 1.31
C LEU A 41 1.06 -3.12 0.20
N PRO A 42 1.22 -1.92 -0.37
CA PRO A 42 2.38 -1.61 -1.19
C PRO A 42 3.67 -1.77 -0.38
N GLN A 43 4.73 -2.31 -0.99
CA GLN A 43 6.00 -2.52 -0.30
C GLN A 43 6.59 -1.21 0.27
N ALA A 44 6.43 -0.10 -0.44
CA ALA A 44 6.87 1.23 -0.02
C ALA A 44 6.21 1.76 1.27
N SER A 45 5.09 1.18 1.73
CA SER A 45 4.44 1.56 3.00
C SER A 45 4.83 0.63 4.17
N VAL A 46 5.68 -0.36 3.93
CA VAL A 46 6.13 -1.29 4.97
C VAL A 46 7.43 -0.74 5.59
N PRO A 47 7.43 -0.33 6.87
CA PRO A 47 8.57 0.33 7.49
C PRO A 47 9.78 -0.60 7.67
N ASP A 48 9.53 -1.88 7.98
CA ASP A 48 10.55 -2.94 8.02
C ASP A 48 9.86 -4.31 7.92
N MET A 49 10.22 -5.12 6.91
CA MET A 49 9.70 -6.48 6.77
C MET A 49 10.37 -7.47 7.73
N GLN A 50 11.51 -7.11 8.31
CA GLN A 50 12.33 -7.97 9.16
C GLN A 50 12.09 -7.74 10.66
N ALA A 51 11.24 -6.80 11.05
CA ALA A 51 10.88 -6.56 12.44
C ALA A 51 10.28 -7.85 13.04
N LYS A 52 11.06 -8.55 13.88
CA LYS A 52 10.69 -9.86 14.45
C LYS A 52 9.72 -9.76 15.63
N ASP A 53 9.63 -8.58 16.25
CA ASP A 53 8.88 -8.36 17.50
C ASP A 53 7.61 -7.50 17.30
N GLY A 54 7.08 -7.44 16.08
CA GLY A 54 5.88 -6.67 15.75
C GLY A 54 4.57 -7.44 15.94
N MET A 55 3.47 -6.72 16.20
CA MET A 55 2.10 -7.28 16.17
C MET A 55 1.65 -7.76 14.77
N LEU A 56 2.48 -7.52 13.75
CA LEU A 56 2.18 -7.80 12.35
C LEU A 56 3.31 -8.60 11.71
N ARG A 57 2.92 -9.57 10.89
CA ARG A 57 3.84 -10.30 10.02
C ARG A 57 3.56 -9.95 8.58
N TYR A 58 4.57 -9.46 7.88
CA TYR A 58 4.51 -9.21 6.44
C TYR A 58 4.92 -10.47 5.68
N ILE A 59 4.09 -10.90 4.73
CA ILE A 59 4.32 -12.09 3.92
C ILE A 59 4.44 -11.64 2.45
N PRO A 60 5.58 -11.86 1.78
CA PRO A 60 5.72 -11.53 0.36
C PRO A 60 4.84 -12.45 -0.50
N PHE A 61 4.36 -11.94 -1.64
CA PHE A 61 3.70 -12.76 -2.64
C PHE A 61 4.70 -13.66 -3.37
N GLU A 62 4.23 -14.84 -3.79
CA GLU A 62 4.93 -15.65 -4.78
C GLU A 62 4.77 -15.05 -6.18
N ALA A 63 5.64 -15.46 -7.11
CA ALA A 63 5.54 -15.02 -8.49
C ALA A 63 4.24 -15.56 -9.15
N PRO A 64 3.51 -14.73 -9.93
CA PRO A 64 3.81 -13.35 -10.29
C PRO A 64 3.40 -12.35 -9.19
N ILE A 65 4.36 -11.53 -8.76
CA ILE A 65 4.14 -10.53 -7.70
C ILE A 65 3.24 -9.41 -8.25
N PRO A 66 2.09 -9.11 -7.60
CA PRO A 66 1.24 -8.00 -8.03
C PRO A 66 1.96 -6.67 -7.86
N SER A 67 1.83 -5.79 -8.85
CA SER A 67 2.48 -4.48 -8.85
C SER A 67 1.54 -3.39 -9.34
N ARG A 68 1.87 -2.14 -8.99
CA ARG A 68 1.18 -0.94 -9.50
C ARG A 68 2.20 0.01 -10.11
N ARG A 69 1.82 0.69 -11.18
CA ARG A 69 2.63 1.76 -11.79
C ARG A 69 2.21 3.11 -11.22
N VAL A 70 3.14 3.81 -10.58
CA VAL A 70 2.96 5.19 -10.12
C VAL A 70 3.42 6.13 -11.23
N VAL A 71 2.66 7.19 -11.51
CA VAL A 71 2.95 8.14 -12.58
C VAL A 71 2.78 9.58 -12.08
N ILE A 72 3.51 10.50 -12.71
CA ILE A 72 3.28 11.94 -12.57
C ILE A 72 2.40 12.38 -13.74
N ALA A 73 1.25 12.97 -13.44
CA ALA A 73 0.33 13.50 -14.43
C ALA A 73 0.17 15.01 -14.27
N TRP A 74 0.17 15.74 -15.39
CA TRP A 74 -0.05 17.18 -15.42
C TRP A 74 -0.92 17.57 -16.61
N ARG A 75 -1.53 18.76 -16.56
CA ARG A 75 -2.34 19.29 -17.67
C ARG A 75 -1.44 19.59 -18.87
N LYS A 76 -1.88 19.23 -20.08
CA LYS A 76 -1.17 19.54 -21.34
C LYS A 76 -0.85 21.03 -21.51
N SER A 77 -1.72 21.92 -21.02
CA SER A 77 -1.54 23.38 -21.09
C SER A 77 -0.63 23.95 -20.00
N PHE A 78 -0.09 23.14 -19.10
CA PHE A 78 0.82 23.63 -18.07
C PHE A 78 2.15 24.04 -18.69
N THR A 79 2.47 25.33 -18.61
CA THR A 79 3.59 25.94 -19.36
C THR A 79 4.95 25.79 -18.68
N ARG A 80 4.99 25.48 -17.37
CA ARG A 80 6.25 25.40 -16.62
C ARG A 80 6.86 24.01 -16.68
N ARG A 81 7.34 23.62 -17.86
CA ARG A 81 7.93 22.29 -18.08
C ARG A 81 9.09 21.98 -17.13
N ALA A 82 9.98 22.95 -16.90
CA ALA A 82 11.11 22.82 -15.99
C ALA A 82 10.68 22.48 -14.54
N ALA A 83 9.49 22.91 -14.10
CA ALA A 83 8.98 22.54 -12.78
C ALA A 83 8.56 21.07 -12.71
N ILE A 84 7.95 20.54 -13.79
CA ILE A 84 7.61 19.11 -13.87
C ILE A 84 8.88 18.25 -13.88
N GLU A 85 9.89 18.67 -14.63
CA GLU A 85 11.19 17.99 -14.68
C GLU A 85 11.88 18.02 -13.31
N ALA A 86 11.86 19.15 -12.62
CA ALA A 86 12.40 19.24 -11.26
C ALA A 86 11.70 18.27 -10.29
N VAL A 87 10.36 18.15 -10.34
CA VAL A 87 9.61 17.18 -9.53
C VAL A 87 9.96 15.75 -9.92
N GLN A 88 10.07 15.44 -11.22
CA GLN A 88 10.49 14.12 -11.68
C GLN A 88 11.88 13.76 -11.14
N GLN A 89 12.85 14.67 -11.26
CA GLN A 89 14.20 14.45 -10.76
C GLN A 89 14.22 14.28 -9.23
N ALA A 90 13.42 15.07 -8.50
CA ALA A 90 13.30 14.93 -7.06
C ALA A 90 12.76 13.55 -6.65
N VAL A 91 11.74 13.05 -7.36
CA VAL A 91 11.19 11.70 -7.11
C VAL A 91 12.19 10.61 -7.47
N LEU A 92 12.90 10.73 -8.60
CA LEU A 92 13.93 9.76 -9.01
C LEU A 92 15.12 9.72 -8.05
N ALA A 93 15.44 10.85 -7.42
CA ALA A 93 16.49 10.94 -6.40
C ALA A 93 16.07 10.34 -5.04
N CYS A 94 14.79 10.05 -4.82
CA CYS A 94 14.33 9.43 -3.58
C CYS A 94 14.75 7.95 -3.50
N ASN A 95 15.39 7.57 -2.39
CA ASN A 95 15.70 6.17 -2.11
C ASN A 95 14.49 5.46 -1.48
N LEU A 96 13.49 5.13 -2.29
CA LEU A 96 12.28 4.44 -1.85
C LEU A 96 12.50 2.92 -1.85
N SER A 97 12.17 2.25 -0.74
CA SER A 97 12.31 0.80 -0.61
C SER A 97 11.24 0.05 -1.40
N GLY A 98 11.63 -1.06 -2.03
CA GLY A 98 10.67 -1.96 -2.68
C GLY A 98 10.02 -1.41 -3.94
N VAL A 99 10.68 -0.48 -4.63
CA VAL A 99 10.23 0.04 -5.93
C VAL A 99 11.31 -0.11 -6.98
N THR A 100 10.87 -0.25 -8.23
CA THR A 100 11.73 -0.17 -9.41
C THR A 100 11.47 1.18 -10.08
N MET A 101 12.46 2.06 -10.07
CA MET A 101 12.36 3.35 -10.76
C MET A 101 12.33 3.15 -12.28
N LEU A 102 11.50 3.93 -12.96
CA LEU A 102 11.38 3.93 -14.41
C LEU A 102 12.11 5.18 -14.94
N ASN A 103 13.38 5.01 -15.30
CA ASN A 103 14.23 6.12 -15.71
C ASN A 103 13.95 6.60 -17.15
N ASP A 104 13.34 5.74 -17.97
CA ASP A 104 13.05 6.04 -19.36
C ASP A 104 11.55 6.18 -19.57
N ALA A 105 11.13 7.37 -20.01
CA ALA A 105 9.84 7.54 -20.67
C ALA A 105 10.00 7.04 -22.11
N ALA A 106 9.70 5.75 -22.34
CA ALA A 106 9.36 5.28 -23.68
C ALA A 106 8.06 5.95 -24.17
#